data_AF-A0A0K2Y7Y3-F1
#
_entry.id   AF-A0A0K2Y7Y3-F1
#
_cell.length_a   1.000
_cell.length_b   1.000
_cell.length_c   1.000
_cell.angle_alpha   90.00
_cell.angle_beta   90.00
_cell.angle_gamma   90.00
#
_symmetry.space_group_name_H-M   'P 1'
#
loop_
_entity.id
_entity.type
_entity.pdbx_description
1 polymer ?
#
loop_
_entity_poly.entity_id
_entity_poly.type
_entity_poly.pdbx_seq_one_letter_code
_entity_poly.pdbx_strand_id
1 'polypeptide(L)'
;MFLLNMLSKMKDTPQGSRIACVHNGSPLFNEDGGQVAIRSHIIKNDFLEALIALPTDLFYNTGIPTFIWILSNRKPTHKQGKVQLIDATSLYAPMAKSLGQKRNRLNPEHINHIVKLFLEWPKDPHSVILDKEDLGYLKFSLLSLKPSAALLEEQGFHDLENKEEILKKLQELERAPKKLEPLYQGHKEFLDSLGLPMPKIKGKKTSKSAFNVLFDKQEEKICLKEDIKSYFFKNIWPHTPLSFMQENTKKEGYEILFNQFFKSTSKGLSTKALKVEICALEIEISTLLEDIFKAMPWRA
;
A
#
# COMPACT_ATOMS: atom_id res chain seq x y z
N MET A 1 0.41 21.39 2.08
CA MET A 1 0.15 22.85 2.06
C MET A 1 1.03 23.58 1.04
N PHE A 2 2.37 23.56 1.15
CA PHE A 2 3.26 24.28 0.22
C PHE A 2 3.03 23.94 -1.26
N LEU A 3 2.89 22.65 -1.62
CA LEU A 3 2.59 22.24 -3.00
C LEU A 3 1.31 22.89 -3.55
N LEU A 4 0.25 22.98 -2.74
CA LEU A 4 -1.00 23.64 -3.16
C LEU A 4 -0.80 25.14 -3.40
N ASN A 5 -0.04 25.80 -2.52
CA ASN A 5 0.28 27.22 -2.71
C ASN A 5 1.11 27.44 -3.98
N MET A 6 2.03 26.54 -4.29
CA MET A 6 2.79 26.58 -5.53
C MET A 6 1.90 26.34 -6.76
N LEU A 7 1.01 25.34 -6.70
CA LEU A 7 0.04 25.02 -7.75
C LEU A 7 -0.91 26.20 -8.04
N SER A 8 -1.40 26.90 -7.01
CA SER A 8 -2.30 28.05 -7.19
C SER A 8 -1.64 29.25 -7.88
N LYS A 9 -0.31 29.26 -8.00
CA LYS A 9 0.46 30.30 -8.72
C LYS A 9 0.88 29.88 -10.12
N MET A 10 0.51 28.68 -10.58
CA MET A 10 0.74 28.27 -11.96
C MET A 10 0.01 29.22 -12.92
N LYS A 11 0.72 29.64 -13.95
CA LYS A 11 0.18 30.49 -15.01
C LYS A 11 -0.35 29.61 -16.14
N ASP A 12 -1.53 29.95 -16.64
CA ASP A 12 -2.09 29.35 -17.84
C ASP A 12 -1.66 30.16 -19.07
N THR A 13 -0.47 29.84 -19.58
CA THR A 13 0.09 30.44 -20.81
C THR A 13 0.36 29.33 -21.83
N PRO A 14 0.70 29.65 -23.10
CA PRO A 14 1.12 28.64 -24.05
C PRO A 14 2.29 27.77 -23.54
N GLN A 15 3.23 28.37 -22.81
CA GLN A 15 4.37 27.66 -22.20
C GLN A 15 4.00 26.97 -20.87
N GLY A 16 2.94 27.40 -20.20
CA GLY A 16 2.52 26.90 -18.90
C GLY A 16 3.44 27.32 -17.75
N SER A 17 3.51 26.49 -16.72
CA SER A 17 4.35 26.64 -15.54
C SER A 17 4.86 25.28 -15.10
N ARG A 18 6.13 25.21 -14.72
CA ARG A 18 6.76 24.04 -14.14
C ARG A 18 7.29 24.37 -12.75
N ILE A 19 7.09 23.45 -11.82
CA ILE A 19 7.48 23.59 -10.42
C ILE A 19 8.37 22.41 -10.08
N ALA A 20 9.53 22.67 -9.49
CA ALA A 20 10.40 21.68 -8.88
C ALA A 20 10.46 21.97 -7.38
N CYS A 21 10.02 21.02 -6.55
CA CYS A 21 10.06 21.19 -5.10
C CYS A 21 10.59 19.95 -4.39
N VAL A 22 11.41 20.16 -3.36
CA VAL A 22 11.95 19.10 -2.52
C VAL A 22 11.02 18.85 -1.34
N HIS A 23 10.60 17.60 -1.18
CA HIS A 23 9.78 17.13 -0.07
C HIS A 23 10.36 15.88 0.59
N ASN A 24 9.94 15.58 1.81
CA ASN A 24 10.14 14.27 2.41
C ASN A 24 9.22 13.22 1.74
N GLY A 25 9.35 11.95 2.12
CA GLY A 25 8.55 10.87 1.53
C GLY A 25 7.08 10.82 1.96
N SER A 26 6.68 11.45 3.07
CA SER A 26 5.33 11.31 3.63
C SER A 26 4.18 11.62 2.62
N PRO A 27 4.24 12.71 1.82
CA PRO A 27 3.16 13.03 0.88
C PRO A 27 2.90 11.96 -0.20
N LEU A 28 3.79 10.99 -0.38
CA LEU A 28 3.65 9.93 -1.39
C LEU A 28 2.62 8.86 -1.01
N PHE A 29 2.54 8.53 0.28
CA PHE A 29 1.78 7.37 0.78
C PHE A 29 0.91 7.67 2.00
N ASN A 30 1.01 8.86 2.60
CA ASN A 30 0.19 9.19 3.75
C ASN A 30 -1.31 9.04 3.41
N GLU A 31 -2.04 8.37 4.30
CA GLU A 31 -3.45 8.03 4.16
C GLU A 31 -4.39 9.07 4.78
N ASP A 32 -3.84 10.12 5.40
CA ASP A 32 -4.61 11.27 5.86
C ASP A 32 -5.50 11.82 4.72
N GLY A 33 -6.79 11.97 4.99
CA GLY A 33 -7.79 12.30 3.97
C GLY A 33 -7.48 13.61 3.23
N GLY A 34 -6.88 14.60 3.90
CA GLY A 34 -6.44 15.84 3.28
C GLY A 34 -5.27 15.63 2.32
N GLN A 35 -4.25 14.87 2.73
CA GLN A 35 -3.10 14.57 1.87
C GLN A 35 -3.48 13.69 0.68
N VAL A 36 -4.35 12.70 0.88
CA VAL A 36 -4.89 11.85 -0.19
C VAL A 36 -5.66 12.70 -1.21
N ALA A 37 -6.50 13.64 -0.76
CA ALA A 37 -7.25 14.52 -1.65
C ALA A 37 -6.32 15.39 -2.50
N ILE A 38 -5.27 15.96 -1.89
CA ILE A 38 -4.26 16.78 -2.59
C ILE A 38 -3.53 15.94 -3.64
N ARG A 39 -3.00 14.78 -3.26
CA ARG A 39 -2.27 13.88 -4.17
C ARG A 39 -3.16 13.42 -5.32
N SER A 40 -4.41 13.05 -5.01
CA SER A 40 -5.40 12.68 -6.02
C SER A 40 -5.68 13.83 -6.97
N HIS A 41 -5.84 15.06 -6.46
CA HIS A 41 -6.03 16.24 -7.32
C HIS A 41 -4.83 16.48 -8.25
N ILE A 42 -3.61 16.35 -7.75
CA ILE A 42 -2.39 16.53 -8.56
C ILE A 42 -2.31 15.49 -9.69
N ILE A 43 -2.55 14.22 -9.39
CA ILE A 43 -2.38 13.13 -10.36
C ILE A 43 -3.55 13.08 -11.35
N LYS A 44 -4.80 13.22 -10.88
CA LYS A 44 -6.00 13.22 -11.74
C LYS A 44 -5.95 14.30 -12.81
N ASN A 45 -5.53 15.50 -12.43
CA ASN A 45 -5.38 16.65 -13.33
C ASN A 45 -4.07 16.62 -14.14
N ASP A 46 -3.33 15.51 -14.10
CA ASP A 46 -2.10 15.31 -14.87
C ASP A 46 -1.01 16.35 -14.58
N PHE A 47 -0.95 16.88 -13.35
CA PHE A 47 0.08 17.87 -12.98
C PHE A 47 1.42 17.22 -12.63
N LEU A 48 1.43 16.01 -12.08
CA LEU A 48 2.67 15.32 -11.69
C LEU A 48 3.42 14.83 -12.93
N GLU A 49 4.53 15.45 -13.30
CA GLU A 49 5.36 15.05 -14.46
C GLU A 49 6.40 14.01 -14.08
N ALA A 50 7.13 14.24 -12.99
CA ALA A 50 8.11 13.29 -12.48
C ALA A 50 8.28 13.38 -10.96
N LEU A 51 8.71 12.26 -10.38
CA LEU A 51 9.13 12.17 -8.99
C LEU A 51 10.52 11.54 -8.92
N ILE A 52 11.47 12.25 -8.31
CA ILE A 52 12.87 11.84 -8.26
C ILE A 52 13.23 11.54 -6.81
N ALA A 53 13.50 10.29 -6.46
CA ALA A 53 14.01 9.91 -5.15
C ALA A 53 15.49 10.25 -5.06
N LEU A 54 15.89 11.03 -4.05
CA LEU A 54 17.27 11.45 -3.87
C LEU A 54 18.00 10.59 -2.82
N PRO A 55 19.34 10.53 -2.90
CA PRO A 55 20.17 9.93 -1.86
C PRO A 55 19.88 10.51 -0.47
N THR A 56 20.05 9.69 0.56
CA THR A 56 20.05 10.15 1.95
C THR A 56 21.28 11.01 2.23
N ASP A 57 21.27 11.72 3.36
CA ASP A 57 22.41 12.53 3.82
C ASP A 57 22.88 13.61 2.83
N LEU A 58 21.97 14.14 2.00
CA LEU A 58 22.25 15.24 1.08
C LEU A 58 22.14 16.63 1.72
N PHE A 59 21.40 16.76 2.83
CA PHE A 59 21.10 18.04 3.47
C PHE A 59 21.80 18.17 4.83
N TYR A 60 22.16 19.40 5.21
CA TYR A 60 22.89 19.68 6.46
C TYR A 60 22.11 19.27 7.72
N ASN A 61 20.80 19.49 7.70
CA ASN A 61 19.93 19.39 8.89
C ASN A 61 19.18 18.06 8.99
N THR A 62 19.23 17.20 7.97
CA THR A 62 18.49 15.93 7.96
C THR A 62 19.13 14.90 7.04
N GLY A 63 19.13 13.64 7.51
CA GLY A 63 19.53 12.47 6.73
C GLY A 63 18.36 11.70 6.11
N ILE A 64 17.13 12.21 6.23
CA ILE A 64 15.91 11.52 5.77
C ILE A 64 15.89 11.44 4.23
N PRO A 65 15.34 10.36 3.63
CA PRO A 65 15.05 10.31 2.19
C PRO A 65 14.19 11.48 1.72
N THR A 66 14.59 12.11 0.62
CA THR A 66 13.90 13.26 0.04
C THR A 66 13.58 13.00 -1.41
N PHE A 67 12.58 13.72 -1.92
CA PHE A 67 12.06 13.57 -3.26
C PHE A 67 11.93 14.94 -3.93
N ILE A 68 12.30 15.02 -5.20
CA ILE A 68 11.95 16.17 -6.04
C ILE A 68 10.64 15.87 -6.74
N TRP A 69 9.62 16.68 -6.46
CA TRP A 69 8.37 16.70 -7.19
C TRP A 69 8.51 17.67 -8.36
N ILE A 70 8.35 17.15 -9.58
CA ILE A 70 8.26 17.95 -10.80
C ILE A 70 6.80 18.00 -11.21
N LEU A 71 6.19 19.19 -11.11
CA LEU A 71 4.83 19.45 -11.53
C LEU A 71 4.81 20.34 -12.77
N SER A 72 3.91 20.08 -13.71
CA SER A 72 3.70 20.91 -14.90
C SER A 72 2.21 20.94 -15.27
N ASN A 73 1.68 22.13 -15.58
CA ASN A 73 0.35 22.27 -16.19
C ASN A 73 0.39 22.23 -17.73
N ARG A 74 1.58 22.14 -18.32
CA ARG A 74 1.77 22.00 -19.78
C ARG A 74 2.84 20.94 -20.03
N LYS A 75 2.43 19.67 -20.01
CA LYS A 75 3.31 18.55 -20.36
C LYS A 75 3.49 18.44 -21.89
N PRO A 76 4.70 18.10 -22.38
CA PRO A 76 4.89 17.68 -23.76
C PRO A 76 3.96 16.51 -24.12
N THR A 77 3.51 16.42 -25.37
CA THR A 77 2.50 15.44 -25.81
C THR A 77 2.86 13.99 -25.42
N HIS A 78 4.13 13.59 -25.55
CA HIS A 78 4.57 12.24 -25.19
C HIS A 78 4.54 11.94 -23.68
N LYS A 79 4.42 12.97 -22.82
CA LYS A 79 4.36 12.84 -21.35
C LYS A 79 2.96 12.99 -20.76
N GLN A 80 1.97 13.36 -21.56
CA GLN A 80 0.60 13.56 -21.08
C GLN A 80 -0.01 12.25 -20.59
N GLY A 81 -0.69 12.29 -19.45
CA GLY A 81 -1.25 11.13 -18.76
C GLY A 81 -0.20 10.20 -18.15
N LYS A 82 1.09 10.54 -18.23
CA LYS A 82 2.19 9.74 -17.70
C LYS A 82 2.84 10.40 -16.50
N VAL A 83 3.40 9.57 -15.62
CA VAL A 83 4.24 9.95 -14.50
C VAL A 83 5.55 9.19 -14.59
N GLN A 84 6.67 9.90 -14.55
CA GLN A 84 7.99 9.28 -14.48
C GLN A 84 8.47 9.18 -13.04
N LEU A 85 8.83 7.98 -12.60
CA LEU A 85 9.57 7.78 -11.36
C LEU A 85 11.06 7.63 -11.69
N ILE A 86 11.92 8.31 -10.93
CA ILE A 86 13.38 8.23 -11.08
C ILE A 86 13.99 7.91 -9.72
N ASP A 87 14.60 6.74 -9.57
CA ASP A 87 15.33 6.35 -8.37
C ASP A 87 16.80 6.75 -8.47
N ALA A 88 17.14 7.91 -7.90
CA ALA A 88 18.51 8.39 -7.82
C ALA A 88 19.16 8.08 -6.46
N THR A 89 18.56 7.24 -5.60
CA THR A 89 19.04 7.02 -4.22
C THR A 89 20.47 6.49 -4.14
N SER A 90 20.91 5.71 -5.14
CA SER A 90 22.28 5.20 -5.26
C SER A 90 23.26 6.16 -5.97
N LEU A 91 22.77 7.26 -6.55
CA LEU A 91 23.57 8.16 -7.37
C LEU A 91 24.25 9.24 -6.52
N TYR A 92 25.23 8.87 -5.69
CA TYR A 92 25.95 9.84 -4.85
C TYR A 92 27.43 9.54 -4.74
N ALA A 93 28.20 10.57 -4.39
CA ALA A 93 29.58 10.43 -3.95
C ALA A 93 29.66 10.79 -2.46
N PRO A 94 30.38 10.02 -1.64
CA PRO A 94 30.62 10.39 -0.26
C PRO A 94 31.47 11.66 -0.19
N MET A 95 31.24 12.45 0.85
CA MET A 95 32.02 13.64 1.14
C MET A 95 33.21 13.28 2.03
N ALA A 96 34.38 13.85 1.74
CA ALA A 96 35.57 13.66 2.56
C ALA A 96 35.40 14.20 4.00
N LYS A 97 34.60 15.24 4.17
CA LYS A 97 34.25 15.81 5.48
C LYS A 97 32.73 16.02 5.55
N SER A 98 32.10 15.40 6.54
CA SER A 98 30.68 15.58 6.81
C SER A 98 30.38 16.99 7.31
N LEU A 99 29.23 17.53 6.91
CA LEU A 99 28.73 18.83 7.36
C LEU A 99 27.35 18.62 8.01
N GLY A 100 27.34 18.47 9.34
CA GLY A 100 26.14 18.05 10.06
C GLY A 100 25.70 16.66 9.60
N GLN A 101 24.44 16.51 9.16
CA GLN A 101 23.94 15.27 8.56
C GLN A 101 24.32 15.10 7.09
N LYS A 102 24.89 16.12 6.44
CA LYS A 102 25.31 16.02 5.05
C LYS A 102 26.60 15.22 4.93
N ARG A 103 26.50 14.03 4.32
CA ARG A 103 27.61 13.10 4.07
C ARG A 103 27.77 12.77 2.59
N ASN A 104 26.74 13.03 1.80
CA ASN A 104 26.67 12.71 0.39
C ASN A 104 26.56 13.97 -0.48
N ARG A 105 27.06 13.87 -1.71
CA ARG A 105 26.91 14.89 -2.75
C ARG A 105 26.53 14.27 -4.10
N LEU A 106 25.81 15.04 -4.91
CA LEU A 106 25.62 14.76 -6.32
C LEU A 106 26.74 15.43 -7.10
N ASN A 107 27.52 14.64 -7.84
CA ASN A 107 28.51 15.18 -8.77
C ASN A 107 27.82 15.54 -10.11
N PRO A 108 28.45 16.34 -10.98
CA PRO A 108 27.89 16.70 -12.29
C PRO A 108 27.44 15.50 -13.13
N GLU A 109 28.17 14.38 -13.06
CA GLU A 109 27.81 13.14 -13.75
C GLU A 109 26.45 12.59 -13.28
N HIS A 110 26.21 12.54 -11.97
CA HIS A 110 24.93 12.09 -11.41
C HIS A 110 23.79 13.02 -11.82
N ILE A 111 24.04 14.34 -11.77
CA ILE A 111 23.03 15.34 -12.17
C ILE A 111 22.69 15.19 -13.65
N ASN A 112 23.71 15.07 -14.51
CA ASN A 112 23.52 14.88 -15.95
C ASN A 112 22.78 13.58 -16.27
N HIS A 113 23.06 12.49 -15.55
CA HIS A 113 22.33 11.24 -15.69
C HIS A 113 20.85 11.42 -15.33
N ILE A 114 20.54 12.02 -14.17
CA ILE A 114 19.15 12.29 -13.75
C ILE A 114 18.42 13.19 -14.77
N VAL A 115 19.09 14.24 -15.27
CA VAL A 115 18.53 15.14 -16.28
C VAL A 115 18.26 14.40 -17.59
N LYS A 116 19.20 13.55 -18.03
CA LYS A 116 19.03 12.70 -19.21
C LYS A 116 17.83 11.76 -19.05
N LEU A 117 17.72 11.09 -17.90
CA LEU A 117 16.56 10.25 -17.59
C LEU A 117 15.27 11.04 -17.70
N PHE A 118 15.20 12.21 -17.08
CA PHE A 118 14.01 13.06 -17.07
C PHE A 118 13.61 13.56 -18.46
N LEU A 119 14.57 13.96 -19.30
CA LEU A 119 14.29 14.58 -20.60
C LEU A 119 14.05 13.55 -21.72
N GLU A 120 14.85 12.48 -21.77
CA GLU A 120 14.93 11.61 -22.95
C GLU A 120 14.20 10.27 -22.79
N TRP A 121 13.86 9.86 -21.56
CA TRP A 121 13.26 8.55 -21.28
C TRP A 121 14.04 7.36 -21.88
N PRO A 122 15.38 7.30 -21.75
CA PRO A 122 16.13 6.14 -22.20
C PRO A 122 15.75 4.92 -21.33
N LYS A 123 15.93 3.72 -21.88
CA LYS A 123 15.76 2.49 -21.09
C LYS A 123 16.87 2.43 -20.04
N ASP A 124 16.49 2.54 -18.77
CA ASP A 124 17.41 2.60 -17.64
C ASP A 124 16.74 2.02 -16.38
N PRO A 125 17.44 1.20 -15.56
CA PRO A 125 16.86 0.63 -14.34
C PRO A 125 16.44 1.67 -13.29
N HIS A 126 17.01 2.88 -13.34
CA HIS A 126 16.68 3.97 -12.43
C HIS A 126 15.42 4.73 -12.85
N SER A 127 14.80 4.42 -14.00
CA SER A 127 13.59 5.12 -14.43
C SER A 127 12.46 4.20 -14.88
N VAL A 128 11.27 4.47 -14.34
CA VAL A 128 10.04 3.79 -14.71
C VAL A 128 9.01 4.83 -15.13
N ILE A 129 8.34 4.58 -16.25
CA ILE A 129 7.26 5.43 -16.77
C ILE A 129 5.96 4.70 -16.52
N LEU A 130 5.03 5.39 -15.86
CA LEU A 130 3.73 4.86 -15.47
C LEU A 130 2.63 5.68 -16.13
N ASP A 131 1.49 5.05 -16.39
CA ASP A 131 0.25 5.78 -16.56
C ASP A 131 -0.19 6.37 -15.22
N LYS A 132 -0.88 7.51 -15.24
CA LYS A 132 -1.46 8.08 -14.01
C LYS A 132 -2.40 7.09 -13.33
N GLU A 133 -3.08 6.23 -14.08
CA GLU A 133 -3.97 5.19 -13.58
C GLU A 133 -3.22 4.08 -12.82
N ASP A 134 -1.93 3.84 -13.10
CA ASP A 134 -1.11 2.88 -12.35
C ASP A 134 -0.88 3.30 -10.89
N LEU A 135 -1.06 4.60 -10.60
CA LEU A 135 -0.93 5.18 -9.27
C LEU A 135 -2.26 5.29 -8.52
N GLY A 136 -3.37 4.92 -9.18
CA GLY A 136 -4.70 5.01 -8.62
C GLY A 136 -5.19 3.69 -8.06
N TYR A 137 -6.05 3.78 -7.04
CA TYR A 137 -6.73 2.63 -6.46
C TYR A 137 -8.20 2.96 -6.16
N LEU A 138 -9.01 1.91 -6.10
CA LEU A 138 -10.34 1.89 -5.53
C LEU A 138 -10.26 1.28 -4.13
N LYS A 139 -10.75 2.03 -3.14
CA LYS A 139 -10.82 1.63 -1.73
C LYS A 139 -12.24 1.25 -1.35
N PHE A 140 -12.39 0.12 -0.67
CA PHE A 140 -13.68 -0.40 -0.19
C PHE A 140 -13.58 -0.83 1.27
N SER A 141 -14.72 -0.85 1.97
CA SER A 141 -14.84 -1.64 3.20
C SER A 141 -15.10 -3.09 2.83
N LEU A 142 -14.18 -3.98 3.19
CA LEU A 142 -14.34 -5.42 3.13
C LEU A 142 -14.97 -5.88 4.44
N LEU A 143 -16.09 -6.58 4.35
CA LEU A 143 -16.79 -7.14 5.49
C LEU A 143 -16.75 -8.66 5.39
N SER A 144 -16.17 -9.30 6.40
CA SER A 144 -16.07 -10.76 6.48
C SER A 144 -16.88 -11.26 7.66
N LEU A 145 -17.69 -12.29 7.47
CA LEU A 145 -18.32 -12.97 8.59
C LEU A 145 -17.24 -13.59 9.47
N LYS A 146 -17.32 -13.33 10.78
CA LYS A 146 -16.49 -13.98 11.77
C LYS A 146 -16.76 -15.49 11.77
N PRO A 147 -15.73 -16.34 11.92
CA PRO A 147 -15.93 -17.77 12.06
C PRO A 147 -16.83 -18.12 13.25
N SER A 148 -17.58 -19.22 13.13
CA SER A 148 -18.51 -19.71 14.15
C SER A 148 -17.82 -19.91 15.51
N ALA A 149 -16.58 -20.40 15.51
CA ALA A 149 -15.77 -20.54 16.73
C ALA A 149 -15.47 -19.19 17.40
N ALA A 150 -15.10 -18.17 16.62
CA ALA A 150 -14.79 -16.83 17.14
C ALA A 150 -16.05 -16.14 17.68
N LEU A 151 -17.20 -16.34 17.04
CA LEU A 151 -18.47 -15.79 17.52
C LEU A 151 -18.89 -16.36 18.89
N LEU A 152 -18.53 -17.60 19.21
CA LEU A 152 -18.84 -18.18 20.53
C LEU A 152 -18.06 -17.51 21.67
N GLU A 153 -16.93 -16.87 21.37
CA GLU A 153 -16.12 -16.12 22.34
C GLU A 153 -16.60 -14.66 22.49
N GLU A 154 -17.38 -14.15 21.54
CA GLU A 154 -17.89 -12.78 21.52
C GLU A 154 -19.09 -12.60 22.47
N GLN A 155 -18.94 -11.79 23.51
CA GLN A 155 -20.02 -11.52 24.47
C GLN A 155 -21.28 -10.98 23.79
N GLY A 156 -21.13 -10.06 22.82
CA GLY A 156 -22.25 -9.48 22.09
C GLY A 156 -23.02 -10.48 21.21
N PHE A 157 -22.44 -11.65 20.92
CA PHE A 157 -23.14 -12.72 20.20
C PHE A 157 -24.11 -13.46 21.10
N HIS A 158 -23.78 -13.62 22.39
CA HIS A 158 -24.64 -14.28 23.37
C HIS A 158 -25.93 -13.52 23.67
N ASP A 159 -25.93 -12.21 23.43
CA ASP A 159 -27.07 -11.30 23.58
C ASP A 159 -28.08 -11.39 22.41
N LEU A 160 -27.72 -12.08 21.32
CA LEU A 160 -28.61 -12.23 20.17
C LEU A 160 -29.71 -13.26 20.45
N GLU A 161 -30.96 -12.90 20.18
CA GLU A 161 -32.12 -13.78 20.38
C GLU A 161 -32.08 -15.00 19.45
N ASN A 162 -31.60 -14.82 18.22
CA ASN A 162 -31.54 -15.85 17.19
C ASN A 162 -30.12 -16.41 16.98
N LYS A 163 -29.28 -16.39 18.02
CA LYS A 163 -27.89 -16.86 17.95
C LYS A 163 -27.76 -18.32 17.50
N GLU A 164 -28.63 -19.21 17.96
CA GLU A 164 -28.59 -20.64 17.62
C GLU A 164 -28.87 -20.89 16.13
N GLU A 165 -29.84 -20.16 15.57
CA GLU A 165 -30.18 -20.23 14.15
C GLU A 165 -29.04 -19.70 13.28
N ILE A 166 -28.44 -18.56 13.68
CA ILE A 166 -27.27 -17.97 13.00
C ILE A 166 -26.09 -18.95 13.04
N LEU A 167 -25.77 -19.50 14.21
CA LEU A 167 -24.63 -20.38 14.41
C LEU A 167 -24.75 -21.65 13.55
N LYS A 168 -25.92 -22.29 13.56
CA LYS A 168 -26.18 -23.50 12.76
C LYS A 168 -25.96 -23.23 11.28
N LYS A 169 -26.55 -22.14 10.77
CA LYS A 169 -26.46 -21.80 9.35
C LYS A 169 -25.07 -21.34 8.93
N LEU A 170 -24.35 -20.65 9.82
CA LEU A 170 -22.96 -20.28 9.57
C LEU A 170 -22.05 -21.51 9.49
N GLN A 171 -22.20 -22.48 10.39
CA GLN A 171 -21.45 -23.76 10.34
C GLN A 171 -21.73 -24.55 9.04
N GLU A 172 -22.97 -24.52 8.53
CA GLU A 172 -23.30 -25.10 7.23
C GLU A 172 -22.56 -24.39 6.07
N LEU A 173 -22.52 -23.05 6.10
CA LEU A 173 -21.82 -22.24 5.10
C LEU A 173 -20.30 -22.38 5.17
N GLU A 174 -19.72 -22.57 6.35
CA GLU A 174 -18.28 -22.80 6.53
C GLU A 174 -17.84 -24.14 5.93
N ARG A 175 -18.68 -25.17 6.01
CA ARG A 175 -18.38 -26.49 5.42
C ARG A 175 -18.43 -26.49 3.90
N ALA A 176 -19.34 -25.69 3.33
CA ALA A 176 -19.56 -25.61 1.89
C ALA A 176 -19.80 -24.15 1.47
N PRO A 177 -18.73 -23.33 1.40
CA PRO A 177 -18.88 -21.92 1.07
C PRO A 177 -19.43 -21.75 -0.35
N LYS A 178 -20.56 -21.07 -0.46
CA LYS A 178 -21.19 -20.74 -1.75
C LYS A 178 -20.43 -19.61 -2.41
N LYS A 179 -20.04 -19.76 -3.67
CA LYS A 179 -19.39 -18.69 -4.44
C LYS A 179 -20.36 -17.51 -4.65
N LEU A 180 -20.16 -16.44 -3.89
CA LEU A 180 -20.98 -15.22 -3.91
C LEU A 180 -20.46 -14.18 -4.89
N GLU A 181 -21.28 -13.21 -5.23
CA GLU A 181 -20.80 -12.00 -5.92
C GLU A 181 -19.89 -11.19 -4.98
N PRO A 182 -18.93 -10.42 -5.51
CA PRO A 182 -17.96 -9.69 -4.68
C PRO A 182 -18.51 -8.41 -4.06
N LEU A 183 -19.58 -7.83 -4.62
CA LEU A 183 -20.09 -6.50 -4.28
C LEU A 183 -21.55 -6.59 -3.82
N TYR A 184 -21.83 -5.93 -2.68
CA TYR A 184 -23.18 -5.73 -2.16
C TYR A 184 -23.33 -4.34 -1.58
N GLN A 185 -24.55 -3.80 -1.55
CA GLN A 185 -24.82 -2.47 -1.00
C GLN A 185 -24.70 -2.40 0.53
N GLY A 186 -24.94 -3.53 1.20
CA GLY A 186 -24.75 -3.62 2.65
C GLY A 186 -25.10 -4.98 3.23
N HIS A 187 -24.95 -5.08 4.55
CA HIS A 187 -25.08 -6.32 5.30
C HIS A 187 -26.38 -7.10 5.04
N LYS A 188 -27.52 -6.40 4.89
CA LYS A 188 -28.82 -7.06 4.70
C LYS A 188 -28.85 -7.88 3.40
N GLU A 189 -28.48 -7.25 2.28
CA GLU A 189 -28.47 -7.89 0.97
C GLU A 189 -27.51 -9.09 0.94
N PHE A 190 -26.35 -8.95 1.59
CA PHE A 190 -25.39 -10.03 1.73
C PHE A 190 -25.93 -11.20 2.56
N LEU A 191 -26.48 -10.93 3.75
CA LEU A 191 -27.07 -11.96 4.62
C LEU A 191 -28.25 -12.66 3.94
N ASP A 192 -29.12 -11.91 3.26
CA ASP A 192 -30.25 -12.46 2.49
C ASP A 192 -29.75 -13.41 1.38
N SER A 193 -28.65 -13.07 0.68
CA SER A 193 -28.05 -13.93 -0.35
C SER A 193 -27.47 -15.25 0.20
N LEU A 194 -27.00 -15.22 1.45
CA LEU A 194 -26.56 -16.39 2.21
C LEU A 194 -27.73 -17.16 2.84
N GLY A 195 -28.92 -16.55 2.86
CA GLY A 195 -30.06 -16.96 3.65
C GLY A 195 -29.84 -16.85 5.17
N LEU A 196 -28.77 -16.20 5.63
CA LEU A 196 -28.51 -16.03 7.06
C LEU A 196 -29.58 -15.11 7.66
N PRO A 197 -30.22 -15.49 8.78
CA PRO A 197 -31.22 -14.65 9.40
C PRO A 197 -30.56 -13.39 9.97
N MET A 198 -31.31 -12.29 9.89
CA MET A 198 -30.91 -11.00 10.44
C MET A 198 -30.68 -11.09 11.96
N PRO A 199 -29.53 -10.67 12.52
CA PRO A 199 -29.30 -10.67 13.97
C PRO A 199 -30.29 -9.76 14.72
N LYS A 200 -30.91 -10.29 15.77
CA LYS A 200 -31.89 -9.61 16.61
C LYS A 200 -31.36 -9.46 18.04
N ILE A 201 -31.45 -8.25 18.60
CA ILE A 201 -31.11 -7.97 20.00
C ILE A 201 -32.40 -7.81 20.81
N LYS A 202 -32.41 -8.33 22.04
CA LYS A 202 -33.53 -8.19 22.97
C LYS A 202 -34.03 -6.75 23.08
N GLY A 203 -35.30 -6.54 22.74
CA GLY A 203 -35.99 -5.25 22.88
C GLY A 203 -35.66 -4.16 21.84
N LYS A 204 -34.84 -4.44 20.80
CA LYS A 204 -34.58 -3.50 19.70
C LYS A 204 -34.77 -4.16 18.33
N LYS A 205 -35.59 -3.56 17.46
CA LYS A 205 -35.95 -4.13 16.14
C LYS A 205 -34.78 -4.30 15.17
N THR A 206 -33.74 -3.46 15.24
CA THR A 206 -32.49 -3.59 14.47
C THR A 206 -31.43 -2.73 15.14
N SER A 207 -30.28 -3.31 15.50
CA SER A 207 -29.16 -2.53 16.02
C SER A 207 -27.98 -2.61 15.05
N LYS A 208 -27.44 -1.46 14.65
CA LYS A 208 -26.17 -1.36 13.94
C LYS A 208 -25.04 -2.10 14.70
N SER A 209 -25.16 -2.20 16.03
CA SER A 209 -24.24 -2.99 16.86
C SER A 209 -24.32 -4.49 16.58
N ALA A 210 -25.49 -5.03 16.21
CA ALA A 210 -25.69 -6.46 15.99
C ALA A 210 -24.92 -6.95 14.75
N PHE A 211 -24.78 -6.11 13.73
CA PHE A 211 -23.95 -6.42 12.56
C PHE A 211 -22.46 -6.43 12.91
N ASN A 212 -22.00 -5.47 13.72
CA ASN A 212 -20.60 -5.41 14.14
C ASN A 212 -20.18 -6.64 14.98
N VAL A 213 -21.13 -7.34 15.60
CA VAL A 213 -20.87 -8.61 16.28
C VAL A 213 -20.51 -9.70 15.25
N LEU A 214 -21.24 -9.77 14.13
CA LEU A 214 -21.08 -10.83 13.13
C LEU A 214 -19.93 -10.61 12.14
N PHE A 215 -19.55 -9.35 11.90
CA PHE A 215 -18.61 -9.01 10.84
C PHE A 215 -17.32 -8.40 11.36
N ASP A 216 -16.20 -8.85 10.81
CA ASP A 216 -14.95 -8.12 10.82
C ASP A 216 -14.92 -7.14 9.65
N LYS A 217 -14.51 -5.91 9.96
CA LYS A 217 -14.36 -4.84 8.96
C LYS A 217 -12.89 -4.59 8.68
N GLN A 218 -12.53 -4.66 7.41
CA GLN A 218 -11.22 -4.30 6.90
C GLN A 218 -11.37 -3.30 5.74
N GLU A 219 -10.27 -2.67 5.36
CA GLU A 219 -10.23 -1.82 4.18
C GLU A 219 -9.39 -2.51 3.12
N GLU A 220 -9.90 -2.52 1.90
CA GLU A 220 -9.23 -3.15 0.77
C GLU A 220 -8.94 -2.12 -0.32
N LYS A 221 -7.78 -2.22 -0.97
CA LYS A 221 -7.38 -1.34 -2.07
C LYS A 221 -7.10 -2.17 -3.32
N ILE A 222 -7.81 -1.85 -4.40
CA ILE A 222 -7.69 -2.51 -5.70
C ILE A 222 -7.13 -1.50 -6.71
N CYS A 223 -6.15 -1.89 -7.52
CA CYS A 223 -5.61 -1.02 -8.58
C CYS A 223 -6.71 -0.58 -9.55
N LEU A 224 -6.70 0.67 -10.04
CA LEU A 224 -7.75 1.16 -10.95
C LEU A 224 -7.87 0.36 -12.25
N LYS A 225 -6.76 -0.23 -12.71
CA LYS A 225 -6.72 -1.04 -13.94
C LYS A 225 -7.22 -2.47 -13.74
N GLU A 226 -7.43 -2.90 -12.51
CA GLU A 226 -7.79 -4.27 -12.20
C GLU A 226 -9.31 -4.43 -12.05
N ASP A 227 -9.85 -5.51 -12.62
CA ASP A 227 -11.26 -5.85 -12.47
C ASP A 227 -11.55 -6.32 -11.04
N ILE A 228 -12.54 -5.69 -10.40
CA ILE A 228 -12.90 -5.92 -9.00
C ILE A 228 -13.27 -7.39 -8.75
N LYS A 229 -14.04 -7.99 -9.66
CA LYS A 229 -14.52 -9.37 -9.52
C LYS A 229 -13.38 -10.36 -9.62
N SER A 230 -12.50 -10.16 -10.60
CA SER A 230 -11.30 -10.97 -10.80
C SER A 230 -10.34 -10.87 -9.61
N TYR A 231 -10.10 -9.66 -9.10
CA TYR A 231 -9.28 -9.43 -7.91
C TYR A 231 -9.84 -10.17 -6.69
N PHE A 232 -11.14 -10.02 -6.42
CA PHE A 232 -11.80 -10.61 -5.26
C PHE A 232 -11.68 -12.13 -5.24
N PHE A 233 -11.99 -12.79 -6.35
CA PHE A 233 -11.92 -14.26 -6.42
C PHE A 233 -10.49 -14.81 -6.37
N LYS A 234 -9.51 -14.02 -6.79
CA LYS A 234 -8.11 -14.40 -6.81
C LYS A 234 -7.43 -14.20 -5.45
N ASN A 235 -7.67 -13.05 -4.80
CA ASN A 235 -6.88 -12.61 -3.64
C ASN A 235 -7.65 -12.69 -2.31
N ILE A 236 -8.98 -12.55 -2.32
CA ILE A 236 -9.79 -12.49 -1.09
C ILE A 236 -10.51 -13.82 -0.85
N TRP A 237 -11.28 -14.27 -1.83
CA TRP A 237 -12.12 -15.47 -1.76
C TRP A 237 -11.39 -16.73 -1.21
N PRO A 238 -10.14 -17.04 -1.61
CA PRO A 238 -9.46 -18.24 -1.11
C PRO A 238 -9.16 -18.21 0.39
N HIS A 239 -9.13 -17.02 1.00
CA HIS A 239 -8.80 -16.83 2.40
C HIS A 239 -10.03 -16.50 3.25
N THR A 240 -10.97 -15.72 2.71
CA THR A 240 -12.19 -15.27 3.40
C THR A 240 -13.43 -15.44 2.51
N PRO A 241 -13.91 -16.67 2.29
CA PRO A 241 -15.01 -16.93 1.34
C PRO A 241 -16.37 -16.38 1.80
N LEU A 242 -16.56 -16.12 3.10
CA LEU A 242 -17.79 -15.52 3.63
C LEU A 242 -17.63 -14.00 3.80
N SER A 243 -17.09 -13.34 2.78
CA SER A 243 -16.85 -11.90 2.77
C SER A 243 -17.48 -11.22 1.57
N PHE A 244 -17.60 -9.90 1.64
CA PHE A 244 -17.97 -9.05 0.52
C PHE A 244 -17.40 -7.64 0.64
N MET A 245 -17.27 -6.96 -0.49
CA MET A 245 -16.91 -5.55 -0.56
C MET A 245 -18.18 -4.69 -0.60
N GLN A 246 -18.25 -3.71 0.29
CA GLN A 246 -19.42 -2.84 0.40
C GLN A 246 -19.38 -1.73 -0.66
N GLU A 247 -20.27 -1.81 -1.66
CA GLU A 247 -20.21 -0.98 -2.87
C GLU A 247 -20.37 0.53 -2.59
N ASN A 248 -21.29 0.90 -1.70
CA ASN A 248 -21.51 2.29 -1.31
C ASN A 248 -20.33 2.94 -0.54
N THR A 249 -19.31 2.18 -0.15
CA THR A 249 -18.09 2.70 0.48
C THR A 249 -16.94 2.92 -0.51
N LYS A 250 -17.17 2.60 -1.79
CA LYS A 250 -16.20 2.77 -2.88
C LYS A 250 -15.68 4.20 -2.93
N LYS A 251 -14.36 4.36 -2.80
CA LYS A 251 -13.66 5.64 -2.96
C LYS A 251 -12.45 5.48 -3.86
N GLU A 252 -12.29 6.37 -4.81
CA GLU A 252 -11.07 6.44 -5.61
C GLU A 252 -10.01 7.28 -4.87
N GLY A 253 -8.78 6.79 -4.85
CA GLY A 253 -7.62 7.50 -4.31
C GLY A 253 -6.38 7.24 -5.15
N TYR A 254 -5.30 7.95 -4.83
CA TYR A 254 -4.01 7.77 -5.48
C TYR A 254 -2.93 7.62 -4.43
N GLU A 255 -1.93 6.80 -4.71
CA GLU A 255 -0.82 6.50 -3.82
C GLU A 255 0.42 6.20 -4.67
N ILE A 256 1.57 6.74 -4.25
CA ILE A 256 2.83 6.52 -4.94
C ILE A 256 3.70 5.63 -4.04
N LEU A 257 3.51 4.32 -4.15
CA LEU A 257 4.35 3.33 -3.48
C LEU A 257 5.69 3.19 -4.21
N PHE A 258 6.50 4.25 -4.19
CA PHE A 258 7.70 4.41 -5.01
C PHE A 258 8.57 3.14 -5.09
N ASN A 259 8.89 2.55 -3.94
CA ASN A 259 9.76 1.37 -3.86
C ASN A 259 9.21 0.15 -4.59
N GLN A 260 7.89 0.01 -4.77
CA GLN A 260 7.31 -1.15 -5.44
C GLN A 260 7.72 -1.24 -6.92
N PHE A 261 8.01 -0.09 -7.54
CA PHE A 261 8.36 0.01 -8.96
C PHE A 261 9.85 -0.24 -9.22
N PHE A 262 10.68 -0.16 -8.19
CA PHE A 262 12.14 -0.38 -8.25
C PHE A 262 12.61 -1.60 -7.46
N LYS A 263 11.69 -2.36 -6.86
CA LYS A 263 12.01 -3.66 -6.25
C LYS A 263 12.59 -4.55 -7.34
N SER A 264 13.91 -4.69 -7.33
CA SER A 264 14.55 -5.78 -8.06
C SER A 264 13.93 -7.07 -7.55
N THR A 265 13.58 -7.96 -8.48
CA THR A 265 13.31 -9.34 -8.14
C THR A 265 14.63 -9.93 -7.64
N SER A 266 15.02 -9.66 -6.39
CA SER A 266 15.65 -10.74 -5.66
C SER A 266 14.60 -11.83 -5.75
N LYS A 267 14.87 -12.85 -6.56
CA LYS A 267 14.11 -14.09 -6.51
C LYS A 267 13.97 -14.35 -5.02
N GLY A 268 12.76 -14.18 -4.48
CA GLY A 268 12.47 -14.65 -3.15
C GLY A 268 12.95 -16.09 -3.18
N LEU A 269 14.01 -16.39 -2.41
CA LEU A 269 14.43 -17.76 -2.25
C LEU A 269 13.16 -18.51 -1.90
N SER A 270 12.85 -19.55 -2.68
CA SER A 270 11.66 -20.37 -2.44
C SER A 270 11.60 -20.70 -0.95
N THR A 271 10.39 -20.81 -0.38
CA THR A 271 10.22 -21.16 1.04
C THR A 271 10.99 -22.42 1.44
N LYS A 272 11.26 -23.33 0.49
CA LYS A 272 12.20 -24.46 0.68
C LYS A 272 13.65 -24.03 0.81
N ALA A 273 14.14 -23.13 -0.05
CA ALA A 273 15.50 -22.63 0.00
C ALA A 273 15.76 -21.79 1.26
N LEU A 274 14.81 -20.93 1.67
CA LEU A 274 14.90 -20.19 2.94
C LEU A 274 14.98 -21.12 4.15
N LYS A 275 14.20 -22.21 4.18
CA LYS A 275 14.28 -23.20 5.26
C LYS A 275 15.63 -23.91 5.32
N VAL A 276 16.20 -24.23 4.16
CA VAL A 276 17.54 -24.85 4.08
C VAL A 276 18.61 -23.88 4.61
N GLU A 277 18.53 -22.61 4.23
CA GLU A 277 19.45 -21.57 4.69
C GLU A 277 19.35 -21.33 6.20
N ILE A 278 18.13 -21.26 6.74
CA ILE A 278 17.90 -21.12 8.19
C ILE A 278 18.47 -22.31 8.95
N CYS A 279 18.21 -23.55 8.51
CA CYS A 279 18.80 -24.73 9.16
C CYS A 279 20.33 -24.75 9.08
N ALA A 280 20.92 -24.30 7.96
CA ALA A 280 22.37 -24.23 7.83
C ALA A 280 22.97 -23.22 8.83
N LEU A 281 22.35 -22.05 8.98
CA LEU A 281 22.76 -21.04 9.95
C LEU A 281 22.54 -21.50 11.40
N GLU A 282 21.45 -22.23 11.68
CA GLU A 282 21.21 -22.82 13.01
C GLU A 282 22.30 -23.82 13.38
N ILE A 283 22.71 -24.68 12.44
CA ILE A 283 23.80 -25.64 12.64
C ILE A 283 25.11 -24.91 12.91
N GLU A 284 25.43 -23.87 12.13
CA GLU A 284 26.64 -23.06 12.28
C GLU A 284 26.68 -22.35 13.65
N ILE A 285 25.57 -21.75 14.07
CA ILE A 285 25.45 -21.13 15.40
C ILE A 285 25.63 -22.18 16.51
N SER A 286 25.02 -23.34 16.39
CA SER A 286 25.17 -24.43 17.38
C SER A 286 26.61 -24.92 17.47
N THR A 287 27.32 -25.05 16.33
CA THR A 287 28.74 -25.47 16.33
C THR A 287 29.63 -24.42 16.96
N LEU A 288 29.44 -23.14 16.61
CA LEU A 288 30.18 -22.03 17.22
C LEU A 288 29.94 -21.94 18.73
N LEU A 289 28.71 -22.16 19.19
CA LEU A 289 28.38 -22.20 20.60
C LEU A 289 29.07 -23.37 21.31
N GLU A 290 29.05 -24.57 20.74
CA GLU A 290 29.78 -25.72 21.29
C GLU A 290 31.28 -25.45 21.42
N ASP A 291 31.88 -24.82 20.41
CA ASP A 291 33.30 -24.50 20.43
C ASP A 291 33.62 -23.47 21.51
N ILE A 292 32.76 -22.48 21.71
CA ILE A 292 32.85 -21.52 22.83
C ILE A 292 32.71 -22.25 24.18
N PHE A 293 31.74 -23.16 24.32
CA PHE A 293 31.55 -23.93 25.54
C PHE A 293 32.73 -24.88 25.85
N LYS A 294 33.37 -25.44 24.82
CA LYS A 294 34.60 -26.25 24.96
C LYS A 294 35.84 -25.39 25.27
N ALA A 295 35.88 -24.16 24.75
CA ALA A 295 36.98 -23.22 24.98
C ALA A 295 36.88 -22.47 26.32
N MET A 296 35.72 -22.52 27.00
CA MET A 296 35.57 -21.95 28.33
C MET A 296 36.13 -22.90 29.41
N PRO A 297 37.21 -22.53 30.13
CA PRO A 297 37.69 -23.31 31.25
C PRO A 297 36.72 -23.10 32.42
N TRP A 298 35.79 -24.03 32.63
CA TRP A 298 35.00 -24.06 33.84
C TRP A 298 35.94 -24.27 35.02
N ARG A 299 36.12 -23.22 35.85
CA ARG A 299 36.67 -23.37 37.20
C ARG A 299 35.67 -24.20 38.00
N ALA A 300 36.11 -25.39 38.40
CA ALA A 300 35.48 -26.19 39.45
C ALA A 300 35.33 -25.39 40.75
#